data_AF-A0A1Z4R7I5-F1
#
_entry.id   AF-A0A1Z4R7I5-F1
#
_cell.length_a   1.000
_cell.length_b   1.000
_cell.length_c   1.000
_cell.angle_alpha   90.00
_cell.angle_beta   90.00
_cell.angle_gamma   90.00
#
_symmetry.space_group_name_H-M   'P 1'
#
loop_
_entity.id
_entity.type
_entity.pdbx_description
1 polymer ?
#
loop_
_entity_poly.entity_id
_entity_poly.type
_entity_poly.pdbx_seq_one_letter_code
_entity_poly.pdbx_strand_id
1 'polypeptide(L)'
;MSLSFYELAAEIASLCCEFELMERLIDSVIEQAHSLLEKVNVYCIKIQSYVFQNKPVEALDIGQTLLHQFGVTFAKSPTPVDIQQSIQEINELIKDRKIADLFDLPVMTDRQILAIIQIAYALIPPAYNSGSILCPLLITLSVKLSIQHGNTIISAFAYANYGFILCNLVKDVNAATEFAQLSLQIISKFDAKAIKPEVLLVLGGFILHRKSHIKNILPLLQESYMIALEVGSTKFAGYHARTFCNAAFWSNQPLVTLEQDARAYYNGLMQLNQVGLANHCRLSWQSALNLLGFGEHPCILSGEAVQETELLPQLISDNDVSEL
;
A
#
# COMPACT_ATOMS: atom_id res chain seq x y z
N MET A 1 15.28 5.79 -31.28
CA MET A 1 15.08 4.73 -30.26
C MET A 1 13.92 5.17 -29.40
N SER A 2 12.98 4.28 -29.07
CA SER A 2 11.74 4.66 -28.37
C SER A 2 12.03 5.07 -26.92
N LEU A 3 11.40 6.14 -26.43
CA LEU A 3 11.45 6.58 -25.01
C LEU A 3 11.14 5.41 -24.05
N SER A 4 10.25 4.52 -24.47
CA SER A 4 9.87 3.32 -23.71
C SER A 4 11.04 2.37 -23.39
N PHE A 5 12.09 2.35 -24.20
CA PHE A 5 13.29 1.54 -23.91
C PHE A 5 14.08 2.14 -22.75
N TYR A 6 14.25 3.47 -22.75
CA TYR A 6 14.92 4.17 -21.67
C TYR A 6 14.10 4.13 -20.38
N GLU A 7 12.77 4.20 -20.46
CA GLU A 7 11.87 4.01 -19.31
C GLU A 7 12.09 2.64 -18.66
N LEU A 8 12.04 1.55 -19.43
CA LEU A 8 12.24 0.20 -18.91
C LEU A 8 13.66 0.01 -18.35
N ALA A 9 14.66 0.55 -19.03
CA ALA A 9 16.04 0.50 -18.55
C ALA A 9 16.21 1.26 -17.22
N ALA A 10 15.54 2.41 -17.05
CA ALA A 10 15.56 3.17 -15.81
C ALA A 10 14.89 2.39 -14.66
N GLU A 11 13.76 1.73 -14.93
CA GLU A 11 13.07 0.88 -13.96
C GLU A 11 13.98 -0.27 -13.49
N ILE A 12 14.61 -0.99 -14.42
CA ILE A 12 15.54 -2.08 -14.11
C ILE A 12 16.74 -1.56 -13.30
N ALA A 13 17.33 -0.44 -13.71
CA ALA A 13 18.45 0.16 -12.97
C ALA A 13 18.04 0.51 -11.52
N SER A 14 16.82 1.01 -11.32
CA SER A 14 16.26 1.28 -9.98
C SER A 14 16.15 0.01 -9.14
N LEU A 15 15.62 -1.08 -9.72
CA LEU A 15 15.46 -2.38 -9.05
C LEU A 15 16.81 -3.05 -8.72
N CYS A 16 17.84 -2.81 -9.52
CA CYS A 16 19.21 -3.25 -9.28
C CYS A 16 20.00 -2.34 -8.34
N CYS A 17 19.38 -1.29 -7.80
CA CYS A 17 20.03 -0.25 -6.98
C CYS A 17 21.15 0.53 -7.71
N GLU A 18 21.14 0.56 -9.04
CA GLU A 18 22.03 1.37 -9.88
C GLU A 18 21.46 2.78 -10.08
N PHE A 19 21.35 3.53 -8.97
CA PHE A 19 20.61 4.81 -8.95
C PHE A 19 21.23 5.88 -9.86
N GLU A 20 22.56 5.93 -10.00
CA GLU A 20 23.22 6.87 -10.92
C GLU A 20 22.93 6.55 -12.38
N LEU A 21 22.78 5.26 -12.74
CA LEU A 21 22.38 4.87 -14.09
C LEU A 21 20.92 5.23 -14.32
N MET A 22 20.04 4.92 -13.36
CA MET A 22 18.62 5.29 -13.41
C MET A 22 18.45 6.79 -13.67
N GLU A 23 19.13 7.66 -12.91
CA GLU A 23 19.02 9.11 -13.07
C GLU A 23 19.43 9.56 -14.48
N ARG A 24 20.54 9.06 -15.03
CA ARG A 24 20.97 9.40 -16.40
C ARG A 24 19.96 8.95 -17.46
N LEU A 25 19.34 7.79 -17.28
CA LEU A 25 18.31 7.28 -18.19
C LEU A 25 17.02 8.10 -18.11
N ILE A 26 16.62 8.50 -16.91
CA ILE A 26 15.48 9.39 -16.67
C ILE A 26 15.72 10.76 -17.31
N ASP A 27 16.89 11.36 -17.12
CA ASP A 27 17.25 12.64 -17.71
C ASP A 27 17.19 12.58 -19.24
N SER A 28 17.67 11.47 -19.84
CA SER A 28 17.59 11.25 -21.29
C SER A 28 16.14 11.24 -21.80
N VAL A 29 15.20 10.65 -21.05
CA VAL A 29 13.77 10.68 -21.39
C VAL A 29 13.19 12.08 -21.23
N ILE A 30 13.52 12.77 -20.15
CA ILE A 30 13.03 14.13 -19.86
C ILE A 30 13.47 15.13 -20.94
N GLU A 31 14.71 15.03 -21.44
CA GLU A 31 15.26 15.87 -22.50
C GLU A 31 14.61 15.61 -23.86
N GLN A 32 14.27 14.35 -24.16
CA GLN A 32 13.72 13.94 -25.46
C GLN A 32 12.20 14.00 -25.54
N ALA A 33 11.49 13.98 -24.39
CA ALA A 33 10.04 14.03 -24.35
C ALA A 33 9.47 15.38 -24.83
N HIS A 34 8.44 15.31 -25.68
CA HIS A 34 7.78 16.44 -26.30
C HIS A 34 6.58 16.97 -25.50
N SER A 35 6.14 16.22 -24.48
CA SER A 35 5.03 16.62 -23.62
C SER A 35 5.26 16.20 -22.18
N LEU A 36 4.53 16.82 -21.25
CA LEU A 36 4.56 16.42 -19.85
C LEU A 36 4.04 14.98 -19.64
N LEU A 37 3.06 14.56 -20.45
CA LEU A 37 2.49 13.22 -20.41
C LEU A 37 3.55 12.13 -20.64
N GLU A 38 4.50 12.37 -21.54
CA GLU A 38 5.59 11.44 -21.83
C GLU A 38 6.62 11.33 -20.70
N LYS A 39 6.60 12.27 -19.73
CA LYS A 39 7.52 12.26 -18.58
C LYS A 39 6.95 11.56 -17.35
N VAL A 40 5.65 11.25 -17.33
CA VAL A 40 4.94 10.74 -16.15
C VAL A 40 5.57 9.44 -15.63
N ASN A 41 5.83 8.48 -16.53
CA ASN A 41 6.38 7.18 -16.15
C ASN A 41 7.74 7.30 -15.47
N VAL A 42 8.67 8.08 -16.06
CA VAL A 42 10.01 8.26 -15.48
C VAL A 42 9.98 9.00 -14.16
N TYR A 43 9.07 9.96 -13.97
CA TYR A 43 8.88 10.57 -12.65
C TYR A 43 8.29 9.59 -11.64
N CYS A 44 7.38 8.70 -12.02
CA CYS A 44 6.86 7.66 -11.13
C CYS A 44 7.97 6.69 -10.70
N ILE A 45 8.85 6.28 -11.62
CA ILE A 45 10.05 5.47 -11.33
C ILE A 45 10.96 6.22 -10.33
N LYS A 46 11.20 7.51 -10.56
CA LYS A 46 12.01 8.36 -9.67
C LYS A 46 11.43 8.45 -8.26
N ILE A 47 10.12 8.69 -8.15
CA ILE A 47 9.38 8.74 -6.88
C ILE A 47 9.57 7.42 -6.13
N GLN A 48 9.32 6.28 -6.78
CA GLN A 48 9.47 4.97 -6.16
C GLN A 48 10.93 4.70 -5.72
N SER A 49 11.91 5.06 -6.55
CA SER A 49 13.33 4.94 -6.21
C SER A 49 13.71 5.73 -4.96
N TYR A 50 13.21 6.96 -4.83
CA TYR A 50 13.45 7.77 -3.63
C TYR A 50 12.84 7.15 -2.38
N VAL A 51 11.68 6.50 -2.49
CA VAL A 51 11.12 5.70 -1.37
C VAL A 51 12.07 4.56 -0.99
N PHE A 52 12.63 3.83 -1.96
CA PHE A 52 13.60 2.78 -1.69
C PHE A 52 14.90 3.30 -1.04
N GLN A 53 15.30 4.52 -1.36
CA GLN A 53 16.46 5.20 -0.76
C GLN A 53 16.16 5.91 0.57
N ASN A 54 14.97 5.70 1.17
CA ASN A 54 14.53 6.37 2.39
C ASN A 54 14.51 7.91 2.29
N LYS A 55 14.11 8.43 1.12
CA LYS A 55 13.95 9.86 0.78
C LYS A 55 12.49 10.23 0.49
N PRO A 56 11.57 10.04 1.46
CA PRO A 56 10.13 10.25 1.22
C PRO A 56 9.78 11.72 0.99
N VAL A 57 10.53 12.67 1.56
CA VAL A 57 10.25 14.11 1.38
C VAL A 57 10.51 14.52 -0.07
N GLU A 58 11.65 14.13 -0.62
CA GLU A 58 12.03 14.40 -2.00
C GLU A 58 11.06 13.73 -2.99
N ALA A 59 10.59 12.52 -2.67
CA ALA A 59 9.57 11.83 -3.45
C ALA A 59 8.25 12.64 -3.50
N LEU A 60 7.81 13.15 -2.35
CA LEU A 60 6.61 13.97 -2.24
C LEU A 60 6.75 15.32 -2.96
N ASP A 61 7.92 15.97 -2.88
CA ASP A 61 8.17 17.26 -3.52
C ASP A 61 8.14 17.16 -5.05
N ILE A 62 8.77 16.12 -5.61
CA ILE A 62 8.73 15.85 -7.06
C ILE A 62 7.29 15.61 -7.52
N GLY A 63 6.57 14.74 -6.81
CA GLY A 63 5.19 14.41 -7.17
C GLY A 63 4.23 15.59 -7.07
N GLN A 64 4.34 16.41 -6.03
CA GLN A 64 3.54 17.63 -5.90
C GLN A 64 3.86 18.64 -7.00
N THR A 65 5.15 18.80 -7.35
CA THR A 65 5.56 19.66 -8.47
C THR A 65 4.95 19.18 -9.78
N LEU A 66 4.95 17.87 -10.02
CA LEU A 66 4.39 17.28 -11.22
C LEU A 66 2.86 17.43 -11.27
N LEU A 67 2.16 17.17 -10.16
CA LEU A 67 0.71 17.40 -10.04
C LEU A 67 0.35 18.88 -10.30
N HIS A 68 1.14 19.82 -9.77
CA HIS A 68 0.95 21.24 -10.04
C HIS A 68 1.06 21.58 -11.54
N GLN A 69 2.00 20.95 -12.26
CA GLN A 69 2.11 21.14 -13.72
C GLN A 69 0.91 20.56 -14.49
N PHE A 70 0.22 19.57 -13.94
CA PHE A 70 -1.08 19.07 -14.44
C PHE A 70 -2.29 19.88 -13.94
N GLY A 71 -2.07 21.00 -13.24
CA GLY A 71 -3.13 21.87 -12.73
C GLY A 71 -3.76 21.41 -11.42
N VAL A 72 -3.20 20.39 -10.76
CA VAL A 72 -3.66 19.93 -9.44
C VAL A 72 -2.81 20.57 -8.37
N THR A 73 -3.43 21.39 -7.54
CA THR A 73 -2.75 22.09 -6.44
C THR A 73 -3.35 21.70 -5.10
N PHE A 74 -2.47 21.50 -4.12
CA PHE A 74 -2.85 21.36 -2.72
C PHE A 74 -2.47 22.62 -1.96
N ALA A 75 -3.13 22.88 -0.83
CA ALA A 75 -2.72 23.95 0.08
C ALA A 75 -1.25 23.71 0.51
N LYS A 76 -0.45 24.78 0.65
CA LYS A 76 0.95 24.68 1.11
C LYS A 76 1.08 24.04 2.50
N SER A 77 0.06 24.19 3.32
CA SER A 77 -0.04 23.57 4.65
C SER A 77 -1.45 23.05 4.80
N PRO A 78 -1.75 21.86 4.25
CA PRO A 78 -3.08 21.30 4.36
C PRO A 78 -3.41 21.03 5.83
N THR A 79 -4.68 21.12 6.13
CA THR A 79 -5.27 21.00 7.46
C THR A 79 -6.29 19.87 7.48
N PRO A 80 -6.71 19.40 8.66
CA PRO A 80 -7.81 18.44 8.77
C PRO A 80 -9.11 18.93 8.12
N VAL A 81 -9.32 20.25 8.02
CA VAL A 81 -10.48 20.85 7.35
C VAL A 81 -10.45 20.58 5.84
N ASP A 82 -9.28 20.64 5.21
CA ASP A 82 -9.12 20.33 3.78
C ASP A 82 -9.50 18.87 3.49
N ILE A 83 -9.17 17.95 4.41
CA ILE A 83 -9.57 16.54 4.30
C ILE A 83 -11.10 16.43 4.38
N GLN A 84 -11.72 17.06 5.38
CA GLN A 84 -13.17 17.02 5.55
C GLN A 84 -13.89 17.58 4.32
N GLN A 85 -13.40 18.69 3.76
CA GLN A 85 -13.93 19.27 2.55
C GLN A 85 -13.81 18.29 1.36
N SER A 86 -12.65 17.65 1.19
CA SER A 86 -12.46 16.68 0.11
C SER A 86 -13.38 15.45 0.24
N ILE A 87 -13.71 15.03 1.46
CA ILE A 87 -14.69 13.97 1.74
C ILE A 87 -16.11 14.45 1.40
N GLN A 88 -16.46 15.68 1.77
CA GLN A 88 -17.75 16.26 1.43
C GLN A 88 -17.95 16.36 -0.09
N GLU A 89 -16.93 16.77 -0.84
CA GLU A 89 -16.97 16.81 -2.31
C GLU A 89 -17.25 15.42 -2.91
N ILE A 90 -16.69 14.35 -2.33
CA ILE A 90 -16.99 12.98 -2.77
C ILE A 90 -18.47 12.63 -2.50
N ASN A 91 -18.99 12.96 -1.33
CA ASN A 91 -20.40 12.74 -1.00
C ASN A 91 -21.32 13.52 -1.96
N GLU A 92 -20.97 14.75 -2.31
CA GLU A 92 -21.69 15.57 -3.29
C GLU A 92 -21.58 15.05 -4.74
N LEU A 93 -20.49 14.34 -5.08
CA LEU A 93 -20.37 13.66 -6.37
C LEU A 93 -21.21 12.37 -6.41
N ILE A 94 -21.26 11.61 -5.30
CA ILE A 94 -22.08 10.40 -5.20
C ILE A 94 -23.57 10.76 -5.22
N LYS A 95 -23.97 11.80 -4.47
CA LYS A 95 -25.37 12.24 -4.27
C LYS A 95 -26.22 11.08 -3.77
N ASP A 96 -27.36 10.84 -4.42
CA ASP A 96 -28.32 9.79 -4.07
C ASP A 96 -27.98 8.43 -4.69
N ARG A 97 -26.86 8.31 -5.41
CA ARG A 97 -26.41 7.02 -5.98
C ARG A 97 -25.90 6.10 -4.88
N LYS A 98 -26.05 4.80 -5.09
CA LYS A 98 -25.40 3.81 -4.22
C LYS A 98 -23.92 3.74 -4.57
N ILE A 99 -23.07 3.43 -3.59
CA ILE A 99 -21.63 3.22 -3.83
C ILE A 99 -21.42 2.10 -4.86
N ALA A 100 -22.25 1.06 -4.84
CA ALA A 100 -22.22 -0.02 -5.83
C ALA A 100 -22.43 0.46 -7.28
N ASP A 101 -23.19 1.54 -7.50
CA ASP A 101 -23.45 2.09 -8.85
C ASP A 101 -22.18 2.70 -9.47
N LEU A 102 -21.15 2.98 -8.67
CA LEU A 102 -19.85 3.46 -9.16
C LEU A 102 -19.11 2.38 -9.98
N PHE A 103 -19.47 1.11 -9.84
CA PHE A 103 -18.93 0.02 -10.65
C PHE A 103 -19.20 0.22 -12.15
N ASP A 104 -20.39 0.73 -12.48
CA ASP A 104 -20.89 0.89 -13.85
C ASP A 104 -20.34 2.13 -14.55
N LEU A 105 -19.54 2.95 -13.87
CA LEU A 105 -18.86 4.07 -14.51
C LEU A 105 -17.98 3.58 -15.68
N PRO A 106 -17.89 4.38 -16.77
CA PRO A 106 -17.14 4.01 -17.97
C PRO A 106 -15.66 3.83 -17.65
N VAL A 107 -14.91 3.21 -18.58
CA VAL A 107 -13.45 3.20 -18.48
C VAL A 107 -12.91 4.62 -18.69
N MET A 108 -11.99 5.04 -17.83
CA MET A 108 -11.33 6.34 -17.96
C MET A 108 -10.42 6.35 -19.19
N THR A 109 -10.62 7.33 -20.09
CA THR A 109 -9.86 7.47 -21.33
C THR A 109 -9.06 8.76 -21.43
N ASP A 110 -9.33 9.75 -20.57
CA ASP A 110 -8.62 11.03 -20.59
C ASP A 110 -7.16 10.84 -20.13
N ARG A 111 -6.21 11.13 -21.03
CA ARG A 111 -4.78 10.91 -20.78
C ARG A 111 -4.21 11.80 -19.68
N GLN A 112 -4.74 13.02 -19.49
CA GLN A 112 -4.28 13.91 -18.42
C GLN A 112 -4.79 13.43 -17.06
N ILE A 113 -6.05 12.99 -16.99
CA ILE A 113 -6.61 12.45 -15.75
C ILE A 113 -5.93 11.12 -15.36
N LEU A 114 -5.65 10.26 -16.35
CA LEU A 114 -4.89 9.02 -16.12
C LEU A 114 -3.49 9.32 -15.57
N ALA A 115 -2.79 10.32 -16.12
CA ALA A 115 -1.49 10.76 -15.61
C ALA A 115 -1.59 11.26 -14.16
N ILE A 116 -2.57 12.10 -13.84
CA ILE A 116 -2.80 12.61 -12.47
C ILE A 116 -3.01 11.45 -11.48
N ILE A 117 -3.87 10.49 -11.82
CA ILE A 117 -4.15 9.33 -10.96
C ILE A 117 -2.91 8.44 -10.81
N GLN A 118 -2.12 8.25 -11.88
CA GLN A 118 -0.87 7.49 -11.81
C GLN A 118 0.15 8.14 -10.87
N ILE A 119 0.28 9.47 -10.93
CA ILE A 119 1.17 10.22 -10.02
C ILE A 119 0.65 10.13 -8.58
N ALA A 120 -0.66 10.31 -8.37
CA ALA A 120 -1.26 10.20 -7.05
C ALA A 120 -1.03 8.79 -6.46
N TYR A 121 -1.21 7.74 -7.27
CA TYR A 121 -0.92 6.36 -6.89
C TYR A 121 0.54 6.15 -6.45
N ALA A 122 1.51 6.70 -7.19
CA ALA A 122 2.92 6.62 -6.79
C ALA A 122 3.24 7.37 -5.48
N LEU A 123 2.47 8.43 -5.16
CA LEU A 123 2.68 9.26 -3.97
C LEU A 123 1.97 8.77 -2.71
N ILE A 124 0.87 8.02 -2.84
CA ILE A 124 0.08 7.57 -1.68
C ILE A 124 0.93 6.74 -0.70
N PRO A 125 1.71 5.71 -1.11
CA PRO A 125 2.54 4.94 -0.20
C PRO A 125 3.57 5.78 0.59
N PRO A 126 4.42 6.64 -0.02
CA PRO A 126 5.33 7.48 0.75
C PRO A 126 4.63 8.52 1.60
N ALA A 127 3.50 9.07 1.16
CA ALA A 127 2.71 9.99 1.96
C ALA A 127 2.16 9.30 3.22
N TYR A 128 1.71 8.05 3.10
CA TYR A 128 1.26 7.25 4.24
C TYR A 128 2.40 6.95 5.22
N ASN A 129 3.53 6.44 4.72
CA ASN A 129 4.66 6.03 5.56
C ASN A 129 5.31 7.21 6.31
N SER A 130 5.28 8.41 5.72
CA SER A 130 5.80 9.63 6.37
C SER A 130 4.80 10.29 7.32
N GLY A 131 3.58 9.76 7.46
CA GLY A 131 2.50 10.41 8.22
C GLY A 131 2.02 11.74 7.61
N SER A 132 2.28 11.95 6.31
CA SER A 132 1.93 13.19 5.63
C SER A 132 0.41 13.34 5.47
N ILE A 133 -0.09 14.53 5.80
CA ILE A 133 -1.49 14.90 5.58
C ILE A 133 -1.89 14.91 4.10
N LEU A 134 -0.91 14.87 3.19
CA LEU A 134 -1.14 14.74 1.76
C LEU A 134 -1.75 13.38 1.38
N CYS A 135 -1.50 12.33 2.16
CA CYS A 135 -2.00 10.98 1.89
C CYS A 135 -3.53 10.94 1.70
N PRO A 136 -4.37 11.38 2.67
CA PRO A 136 -5.81 11.40 2.49
C PRO A 136 -6.26 12.29 1.32
N LEU A 137 -5.56 13.39 1.03
CA LEU A 137 -5.90 14.28 -0.08
C LEU A 137 -5.62 13.66 -1.45
N LEU A 138 -4.55 12.88 -1.59
CA LEU A 138 -4.25 12.12 -2.82
C LEU A 138 -5.27 10.99 -3.05
N ILE A 139 -5.69 10.32 -1.97
CA ILE A 139 -6.73 9.29 -2.02
C ILE A 139 -8.06 9.91 -2.46
N THR A 140 -8.49 11.02 -1.82
CA THR A 140 -9.75 11.67 -2.18
C THR A 140 -9.71 12.27 -3.58
N LEU A 141 -8.58 12.84 -4.02
CA LEU A 141 -8.36 13.24 -5.41
C LEU A 141 -8.61 12.08 -6.38
N SER A 142 -8.00 10.93 -6.14
CA SER A 142 -8.11 9.75 -7.01
C SER A 142 -9.55 9.23 -7.09
N VAL A 143 -10.28 9.24 -5.97
CA VAL A 143 -11.71 8.88 -5.92
C VAL A 143 -12.57 9.88 -6.68
N LYS A 144 -12.39 11.19 -6.46
CA LYS A 144 -13.14 12.23 -7.17
C LYS A 144 -12.98 12.08 -8.69
N LEU A 145 -11.73 11.94 -9.15
CA LEU A 145 -11.43 11.77 -10.57
C LEU A 145 -12.02 10.47 -11.13
N SER A 146 -12.00 9.38 -10.37
CA SER A 146 -12.64 8.13 -10.80
C SER A 146 -14.17 8.29 -10.94
N ILE A 147 -14.81 9.00 -10.01
CA ILE A 147 -16.27 9.25 -10.06
C ILE A 147 -16.65 10.18 -11.24
N GLN A 148 -15.81 11.17 -11.53
CA GLN A 148 -16.06 12.18 -12.57
C GLN A 148 -15.72 11.71 -13.99
N HIS A 149 -14.64 10.93 -14.13
CA HIS A 149 -14.05 10.60 -15.44
C HIS A 149 -14.07 9.11 -15.77
N GLY A 150 -14.60 8.27 -14.88
CA GLY A 150 -14.66 6.82 -15.07
C GLY A 150 -13.59 6.06 -14.31
N ASN A 151 -13.69 4.74 -14.32
CA ASN A 151 -12.80 3.85 -13.59
C ASN A 151 -11.55 3.46 -14.40
N THR A 152 -10.46 3.23 -13.69
CA THR A 152 -9.24 2.57 -14.17
C THR A 152 -8.85 1.46 -13.20
N ILE A 153 -7.81 0.68 -13.53
CA ILE A 153 -7.22 -0.34 -12.64
C ILE A 153 -6.87 0.28 -11.28
N ILE A 154 -6.32 1.50 -11.28
CA ILE A 154 -5.94 2.25 -10.06
C ILE A 154 -7.16 2.64 -9.21
N SER A 155 -8.37 2.75 -9.79
CA SER A 155 -9.58 3.07 -9.03
C SER A 155 -9.87 2.03 -7.96
N ALA A 156 -9.51 0.75 -8.16
CA ALA A 156 -9.63 -0.27 -7.13
C ALA A 156 -8.80 0.10 -5.88
N PHE A 157 -7.54 0.50 -6.08
CA PHE A 157 -6.66 0.96 -5.01
C PHE A 157 -7.21 2.21 -4.33
N ALA A 158 -7.68 3.19 -5.11
CA ALA A 158 -8.24 4.43 -4.57
C ALA A 158 -9.50 4.16 -3.71
N TYR A 159 -10.43 3.33 -4.19
CA TYR A 159 -11.64 2.97 -3.45
C TYR A 159 -11.33 2.19 -2.16
N ALA A 160 -10.38 1.25 -2.20
CA ALA A 160 -9.95 0.53 -1.01
C ALA A 160 -9.37 1.47 0.05
N ASN A 161 -8.46 2.36 -0.35
CA ASN A 161 -7.84 3.34 0.56
C ASN A 161 -8.83 4.41 1.04
N TYR A 162 -9.84 4.76 0.24
CA TYR A 162 -10.93 5.61 0.71
C TYR A 162 -11.80 4.90 1.75
N GLY A 163 -12.06 3.60 1.57
CA GLY A 163 -12.67 2.76 2.61
C GLY A 163 -11.84 2.77 3.91
N PHE A 164 -10.51 2.73 3.82
CA PHE A 164 -9.62 2.89 4.97
C PHE A 164 -9.81 4.24 5.68
N ILE A 165 -9.91 5.35 4.94
CA ILE A 165 -10.19 6.69 5.50
C ILE A 165 -11.56 6.70 6.20
N LEU A 166 -12.60 6.19 5.53
CA LEU A 166 -13.95 6.16 6.10
C LEU A 166 -13.99 5.34 7.39
N CYS A 167 -13.29 4.21 7.43
CA CYS A 167 -13.25 3.36 8.61
C CYS A 167 -12.46 3.98 9.78
N ASN A 168 -11.28 4.56 9.52
CA ASN A 168 -10.35 4.93 10.58
C ASN A 168 -10.43 6.41 10.97
N LEU A 169 -10.80 7.30 10.05
CA LEU A 169 -10.95 8.73 10.31
C LEU A 169 -12.41 9.11 10.54
N VAL A 170 -13.30 8.78 9.60
CA VAL A 170 -14.72 9.19 9.65
C VAL A 170 -15.55 8.29 10.58
N LYS A 171 -15.07 7.08 10.88
CA LYS A 171 -15.75 6.05 11.65
C LYS A 171 -17.05 5.53 11.01
N ASP A 172 -17.18 5.68 9.69
CA ASP A 172 -18.27 5.07 8.92
C ASP A 172 -17.82 3.71 8.37
N VAL A 173 -18.01 2.68 9.20
CA VAL A 173 -17.68 1.29 8.85
C VAL A 173 -18.61 0.75 7.76
N ASN A 174 -19.83 1.28 7.63
CA ASN A 174 -20.78 0.82 6.62
C ASN A 174 -20.31 1.22 5.22
N ALA A 175 -20.09 2.52 5.02
CA ALA A 175 -19.57 3.04 3.76
C ALA A 175 -18.18 2.46 3.43
N ALA A 176 -17.31 2.28 4.43
CA ALA A 176 -16.01 1.62 4.24
C ALA A 176 -16.14 0.20 3.68
N THR A 177 -17.12 -0.57 4.14
CA THR A 177 -17.38 -1.94 3.65
C THR A 177 -17.92 -1.92 2.21
N GLU A 178 -18.76 -0.95 1.87
CA GLU A 178 -19.28 -0.79 0.50
C GLU A 178 -18.16 -0.41 -0.49
N PHE A 179 -17.26 0.50 -0.11
CA PHE A 179 -16.08 0.82 -0.91
C PHE A 179 -15.09 -0.34 -1.03
N ALA A 180 -14.93 -1.14 0.04
CA ALA A 180 -14.17 -2.38 -0.03
C ALA A 180 -14.76 -3.35 -1.07
N GLN A 181 -16.08 -3.56 -1.06
CA GLN A 181 -16.75 -4.42 -2.04
C GLN A 181 -16.59 -3.88 -3.47
N LEU A 182 -16.77 -2.57 -3.65
CA LEU A 182 -16.54 -1.91 -4.93
C LEU A 182 -15.10 -2.13 -5.44
N SER A 183 -14.09 -2.00 -4.57
CA SER A 183 -12.69 -2.22 -4.98
C SER A 183 -12.42 -3.64 -5.50
N LEU A 184 -13.03 -4.66 -4.90
CA LEU A 184 -12.94 -6.05 -5.36
C LEU A 184 -13.63 -6.25 -6.73
N GLN A 185 -14.77 -5.60 -6.93
CA GLN A 185 -15.47 -5.63 -8.21
C GLN A 185 -14.65 -4.95 -9.30
N ILE A 186 -14.00 -3.81 -9.01
CA ILE A 186 -13.10 -3.14 -9.96
C ILE A 186 -11.89 -4.00 -10.31
N ILE A 187 -11.26 -4.69 -9.34
CA ILE A 187 -10.19 -5.66 -9.63
C ILE A 187 -10.66 -6.70 -10.64
N SER A 188 -11.84 -7.26 -10.41
CA SER A 188 -12.42 -8.29 -11.27
C SER A 188 -12.76 -7.75 -12.67
N LYS A 189 -13.27 -6.52 -12.76
CA LYS A 189 -13.63 -5.85 -14.03
C LYS A 189 -12.42 -5.65 -14.94
N PHE A 190 -11.27 -5.29 -14.37
CA PHE A 190 -10.07 -4.97 -15.12
C PHE A 190 -9.01 -6.09 -15.15
N ASP A 191 -9.30 -7.25 -14.56
CA ASP A 191 -8.33 -8.34 -14.36
C ASP A 191 -7.00 -7.84 -13.73
N ALA A 192 -7.14 -6.98 -12.71
CA ALA A 192 -6.05 -6.18 -12.15
C ALA A 192 -5.16 -6.99 -11.17
N LYS A 193 -4.57 -8.09 -11.63
CA LYS A 193 -3.79 -9.01 -10.80
C LYS A 193 -2.62 -8.32 -10.07
N ALA A 194 -1.94 -7.37 -10.72
CA ALA A 194 -0.79 -6.67 -10.15
C ALA A 194 -1.14 -5.81 -8.93
N ILE A 195 -2.31 -5.15 -8.92
CA ILE A 195 -2.76 -4.27 -7.83
C ILE A 195 -3.53 -5.03 -6.75
N LYS A 196 -4.03 -6.24 -7.06
CA LYS A 196 -4.84 -7.05 -6.14
C LYS A 196 -4.19 -7.22 -4.76
N PRO A 197 -2.88 -7.51 -4.61
CA PRO A 197 -2.25 -7.61 -3.30
C PRO A 197 -2.35 -6.34 -2.46
N GLU A 198 -2.27 -5.16 -3.08
CA GLU A 198 -2.31 -3.88 -2.37
C GLU A 198 -3.71 -3.60 -1.81
N VAL A 199 -4.72 -3.82 -2.65
CA VAL A 199 -6.13 -3.68 -2.26
C VAL A 199 -6.49 -4.67 -1.15
N LEU A 200 -6.14 -5.95 -1.31
CA LEU A 200 -6.46 -6.96 -0.30
C LEU A 200 -5.77 -6.68 1.04
N LEU A 201 -4.58 -6.08 1.03
CA LEU A 201 -3.90 -5.69 2.27
C LEU A 201 -4.71 -4.64 3.02
N VAL A 202 -5.20 -3.61 2.31
CA VAL A 202 -6.03 -2.56 2.90
C VAL A 202 -7.33 -3.14 3.47
N LEU A 203 -7.98 -4.02 2.71
CA LEU A 203 -9.25 -4.63 3.08
C LEU A 203 -9.11 -5.53 4.32
N GLY A 204 -8.16 -6.49 4.29
CA GLY A 204 -7.93 -7.41 5.39
C GLY A 204 -7.38 -6.70 6.62
N GLY A 205 -6.37 -5.86 6.44
CA GLY A 205 -5.66 -5.19 7.52
C GLY A 205 -6.49 -4.13 8.26
N PHE A 206 -7.46 -3.49 7.60
CA PHE A 206 -8.09 -2.29 8.18
C PHE A 206 -9.62 -2.23 8.13
N ILE A 207 -10.29 -3.02 7.28
CA ILE A 207 -11.73 -2.85 7.01
C ILE A 207 -12.55 -4.08 7.42
N LEU A 208 -12.27 -5.24 6.84
CA LEU A 208 -13.18 -6.40 6.88
C LEU A 208 -13.41 -6.95 8.30
N HIS A 209 -12.38 -6.93 9.14
CA HIS A 209 -12.46 -7.42 10.53
C HIS A 209 -13.30 -6.51 11.45
N ARG A 210 -13.77 -5.35 10.97
CA ARG A 210 -14.64 -4.44 11.75
C ARG A 210 -16.09 -4.90 11.84
N LYS A 211 -16.52 -5.73 10.88
CA LYS A 211 -17.87 -6.30 10.82
C LYS A 211 -17.90 -7.84 10.86
N SER A 212 -16.72 -8.46 10.83
CA SER A 212 -16.59 -9.91 10.83
C SER A 212 -15.46 -10.33 11.76
N HIS A 213 -15.52 -11.58 12.21
CA HIS A 213 -14.47 -12.11 13.07
C HIS A 213 -13.11 -12.07 12.36
N ILE A 214 -12.04 -11.69 13.06
CA ILE A 214 -10.69 -11.53 12.47
C ILE A 214 -10.15 -12.84 11.85
N LYS A 215 -10.61 -14.00 12.30
CA LYS A 215 -10.33 -15.29 11.63
C LYS A 215 -10.76 -15.31 10.16
N ASN A 216 -11.80 -14.58 9.78
CA ASN A 216 -12.37 -14.63 8.44
C ASN A 216 -11.50 -13.92 7.40
N ILE A 217 -10.54 -13.09 7.81
CA ILE A 217 -9.59 -12.45 6.88
C ILE A 217 -8.37 -13.33 6.58
N LEU A 218 -8.11 -14.39 7.35
CA LEU A 218 -6.92 -15.23 7.18
C LEU A 218 -6.80 -15.88 5.80
N PRO A 219 -7.87 -16.49 5.22
CA PRO A 219 -7.77 -17.07 3.87
C PRO A 219 -7.48 -16.01 2.80
N LEU A 220 -8.04 -14.80 2.97
CA LEU A 220 -7.83 -13.68 2.05
C LEU A 220 -6.37 -13.20 2.09
N LEU A 221 -5.76 -13.12 3.28
CA LEU A 221 -4.35 -12.76 3.43
C LEU A 221 -3.42 -13.84 2.86
N GLN A 222 -3.76 -15.13 3.03
CA GLN A 222 -3.04 -16.25 2.42
C GLN A 222 -3.10 -16.23 0.89
N GLU A 223 -4.30 -16.08 0.31
CA GLU A 223 -4.48 -15.97 -1.14
C GLU A 223 -3.67 -14.78 -1.67
N SER A 224 -3.76 -13.64 -1.00
CA SER A 224 -3.08 -12.43 -1.42
C SER A 224 -1.55 -12.51 -1.29
N TYR A 225 -1.03 -13.23 -0.29
CA TYR A 225 0.39 -13.57 -0.19
C TYR A 225 0.87 -14.32 -1.43
N MET A 226 0.13 -15.36 -1.85
CA MET A 226 0.47 -16.15 -3.04
C MET A 226 0.42 -15.31 -4.31
N ILE A 227 -0.62 -14.49 -4.48
CA ILE A 227 -0.73 -13.58 -5.64
C ILE A 227 0.43 -12.58 -5.65
N ALA A 228 0.83 -12.04 -4.50
CA ALA A 228 1.96 -11.14 -4.39
C ALA A 228 3.26 -11.80 -4.88
N LEU A 229 3.51 -13.07 -4.52
CA LEU A 229 4.64 -13.83 -5.04
C LEU A 229 4.56 -14.05 -6.55
N GLU A 230 3.38 -14.41 -7.07
CA GLU A 230 3.16 -14.65 -8.51
C GLU A 230 3.43 -13.41 -9.37
N VAL A 231 3.14 -12.20 -8.86
CA VAL A 231 3.39 -10.94 -9.56
C VAL A 231 4.73 -10.30 -9.20
N GLY A 232 5.59 -11.00 -8.45
CA GLY A 232 6.93 -10.52 -8.07
C GLY A 232 6.94 -9.43 -7.00
N SER A 233 5.81 -9.19 -6.33
CA SER A 233 5.66 -8.16 -5.29
C SER A 233 6.09 -8.68 -3.92
N THR A 234 7.41 -8.81 -3.72
CA THR A 234 8.00 -9.37 -2.48
C THR A 234 7.64 -8.56 -1.23
N LYS A 235 7.55 -7.24 -1.36
CA LYS A 235 7.16 -6.34 -0.27
C LYS A 235 5.73 -6.60 0.21
N PHE A 236 4.78 -6.74 -0.73
CA PHE A 236 3.39 -7.05 -0.36
C PHE A 236 3.25 -8.49 0.16
N ALA A 237 4.03 -9.45 -0.33
CA ALA A 237 4.11 -10.77 0.30
C ALA A 237 4.51 -10.65 1.78
N GLY A 238 5.54 -9.86 2.10
CA GLY A 238 5.93 -9.58 3.49
C GLY A 238 4.84 -8.91 4.32
N TYR A 239 4.13 -7.92 3.78
CA TYR A 239 3.02 -7.29 4.48
C TYR A 239 1.87 -8.27 4.77
N HIS A 240 1.49 -9.10 3.79
CA HIS A 240 0.44 -10.11 3.99
C HIS A 240 0.82 -11.15 5.04
N ALA A 241 2.05 -11.64 5.02
CA ALA A 241 2.58 -12.55 6.02
C ALA A 241 2.54 -11.93 7.43
N ARG A 242 3.02 -10.68 7.59
CA ARG A 242 2.93 -9.93 8.85
C ARG A 242 1.49 -9.80 9.33
N THR A 243 0.59 -9.32 8.46
CA THR A 243 -0.82 -9.12 8.82
C THR A 243 -1.50 -10.45 9.16
N PHE A 244 -1.16 -11.53 8.47
CA PHE A 244 -1.66 -12.88 8.77
C PHE A 244 -1.23 -13.31 10.17
N CYS A 245 0.07 -13.26 10.50
CA CYS A 245 0.60 -13.69 11.80
C CYS A 245 -0.08 -12.94 12.96
N ASN A 246 -0.22 -11.62 12.84
CA ASN A 246 -0.92 -10.80 13.83
C ASN A 246 -2.40 -11.17 13.93
N ALA A 247 -3.11 -11.24 12.79
CA ALA A 247 -4.53 -11.61 12.78
C ALA A 247 -4.77 -13.01 13.35
N ALA A 248 -3.92 -13.98 13.02
CA ALA A 248 -4.02 -15.36 13.45
C ALA A 248 -3.84 -15.47 14.97
N PHE A 249 -2.88 -14.74 15.55
CA PHE A 249 -2.68 -14.64 16.99
C PHE A 249 -3.96 -14.18 17.73
N TRP A 250 -4.67 -13.18 17.19
CA TRP A 250 -5.91 -12.67 17.79
C TRP A 250 -7.19 -13.44 17.39
N SER A 251 -7.08 -14.50 16.60
CA SER A 251 -8.23 -15.18 15.98
C SER A 251 -8.71 -16.46 16.69
N ASN A 252 -8.16 -16.77 17.87
CA ASN A 252 -8.37 -18.06 18.56
C ASN A 252 -7.96 -19.27 17.68
N GLN A 253 -6.95 -19.08 16.82
CA GLN A 253 -6.31 -20.16 16.07
C GLN A 253 -5.51 -21.05 17.04
N PRO A 254 -5.51 -22.39 16.88
CA PRO A 254 -4.67 -23.25 17.71
C PRO A 254 -3.20 -22.79 17.67
N LEU A 255 -2.58 -22.62 18.84
CA LEU A 255 -1.23 -22.08 18.95
C LEU A 255 -0.19 -22.90 18.17
N VAL A 256 -0.38 -24.22 18.08
CA VAL A 256 0.47 -25.11 17.26
C VAL A 256 0.39 -24.74 15.78
N THR A 257 -0.80 -24.43 15.26
CA THR A 257 -0.97 -24.00 13.87
C THR A 257 -0.35 -22.62 13.65
N LEU A 258 -0.55 -21.69 14.59
CA LEU A 258 0.07 -20.36 14.53
C LEU A 258 1.60 -20.42 14.51
N GLU A 259 2.20 -21.25 15.37
CA GLU A 259 3.65 -21.48 15.40
C GLU A 259 4.15 -21.95 14.02
N GLN A 260 3.49 -22.96 13.45
CA GLN A 260 3.86 -23.53 12.15
C GLN A 260 3.74 -22.50 11.02
N ASP A 261 2.63 -21.77 10.96
CA ASP A 261 2.38 -20.76 9.94
C ASP A 261 3.38 -19.60 10.06
N ALA A 262 3.59 -19.06 11.26
CA ALA A 262 4.49 -17.93 11.49
C ALA A 262 5.95 -18.30 11.16
N ARG A 263 6.38 -19.51 11.53
CA ARG A 263 7.70 -20.04 11.14
C ARG A 263 7.83 -20.20 9.63
N ALA A 264 6.81 -20.73 8.95
CA ALA A 264 6.82 -20.90 7.51
C ALA A 264 6.93 -19.55 6.78
N TYR A 265 6.14 -18.55 7.20
CA TYR A 265 6.22 -17.20 6.67
C TYR A 265 7.58 -16.55 6.93
N TYR A 266 8.12 -16.66 8.15
CA TYR A 266 9.46 -16.18 8.47
C TYR A 266 10.50 -16.73 7.49
N ASN A 267 10.54 -18.06 7.33
CA ASN A 267 11.50 -18.72 6.45
C ASN A 267 11.34 -18.28 4.99
N GLY A 268 10.10 -18.18 4.50
CA GLY A 268 9.83 -17.69 3.14
C GLY A 268 10.30 -16.24 2.93
N LEU A 269 10.06 -15.36 3.90
CA LEU A 269 10.49 -13.95 3.81
C LEU A 269 12.01 -13.79 3.89
N MET A 270 12.69 -14.63 4.67
CA MET A 270 14.16 -14.66 4.69
C MET A 270 14.73 -15.03 3.31
N GLN A 271 14.12 -16.00 2.61
CA GLN A 271 14.53 -16.35 1.24
C GLN A 271 14.31 -15.22 0.23
N LEU A 272 13.34 -14.34 0.48
CA LEU A 272 13.04 -13.17 -0.34
C LEU A 272 13.85 -11.92 0.06
N ASN A 273 14.83 -12.06 0.96
CA ASN A 273 15.61 -10.97 1.54
C ASN A 273 14.74 -9.87 2.20
N GLN A 274 13.54 -10.21 2.66
CA GLN A 274 12.63 -9.29 3.35
C GLN A 274 12.84 -9.36 4.87
N VAL A 275 14.08 -9.12 5.33
CA VAL A 275 14.50 -9.36 6.72
C VAL A 275 13.65 -8.59 7.73
N GLY A 276 13.38 -7.29 7.47
CA GLY A 276 12.53 -6.49 8.35
C GLY A 276 11.11 -7.06 8.49
N LEU A 277 10.51 -7.46 7.37
CA LEU A 277 9.16 -8.05 7.38
C LEU A 277 9.14 -9.46 8.00
N ALA A 278 10.21 -10.23 7.81
CA ALA A 278 10.41 -11.53 8.44
C ALA A 278 10.46 -11.39 9.97
N ASN A 279 11.15 -10.36 10.49
CA ASN A 279 11.25 -10.13 11.93
C ASN A 279 9.89 -9.97 12.62
N HIS A 280 8.91 -9.34 11.97
CA HIS A 280 7.56 -9.25 12.53
C HIS A 280 6.89 -10.62 12.72
N CYS A 281 7.14 -11.59 11.83
CA CYS A 281 6.60 -12.94 11.96
C CYS A 281 7.20 -13.68 13.17
N ARG A 282 8.46 -13.37 13.53
CA ARG A 282 9.16 -13.98 14.67
C ARG A 282 8.50 -13.64 16.00
N LEU A 283 7.87 -12.47 16.12
CA LEU A 283 7.19 -12.03 17.34
C LEU A 283 5.96 -12.89 17.64
N SER A 284 5.09 -13.11 16.63
CA SER A 284 3.96 -14.04 16.76
C SER A 284 4.44 -15.48 16.97
N TRP A 285 5.54 -15.88 16.32
CA TRP A 285 6.13 -17.21 16.47
C TRP A 285 6.64 -17.46 17.90
N GLN A 286 7.49 -16.58 18.45
CA GLN A 286 8.00 -16.71 19.82
C GLN A 286 6.87 -16.64 20.85
N SER A 287 5.89 -15.76 20.63
CA SER A 287 4.72 -15.67 21.51
C SER A 287 3.94 -16.99 21.55
N ALA A 288 3.75 -17.65 20.40
CA ALA A 288 3.12 -18.96 20.34
C ALA A 288 3.93 -20.03 21.08
N LEU A 289 5.26 -20.05 20.94
CA LEU A 289 6.14 -20.98 21.67
C LEU A 289 6.06 -20.78 23.19
N ASN A 290 6.08 -19.53 23.65
CA ASN A 290 5.95 -19.21 25.07
C ASN A 290 4.61 -19.71 25.64
N LEU A 291 3.51 -19.48 24.93
CA LEU A 291 2.17 -19.91 25.37
C LEU A 291 1.96 -21.43 25.29
N LEU A 292 2.71 -22.13 24.43
CA LEU A 292 2.75 -23.60 24.38
C LEU A 292 3.61 -24.22 25.50
N GLY A 293 4.33 -23.40 26.28
CA GLY A 293 5.19 -23.86 27.37
C GLY A 293 6.62 -24.23 26.94
N PHE A 294 7.05 -23.81 25.75
CA PHE A 294 8.42 -24.06 25.27
C PHE A 294 9.43 -22.98 25.69
N GLY A 295 8.98 -21.86 26.25
CA GLY A 295 9.86 -20.79 26.74
C GLY A 295 10.25 -20.98 28.20
N GLU A 296 11.53 -20.75 28.53
CA GLU A 296 12.02 -20.76 29.92
C GLU A 296 11.37 -19.65 30.78
N HIS A 297 11.16 -18.48 30.16
CA HIS A 297 10.50 -17.32 30.77
C HIS A 297 9.36 -16.84 29.87
N PRO A 298 8.12 -17.31 30.08
CA PRO A 298 7.01 -17.06 29.14
C PRO A 298 6.65 -15.59 28.90
N CYS A 299 7.02 -14.70 29.84
CA CYS A 299 6.78 -13.26 29.75
C CYS A 299 7.88 -12.48 29.02
N ILE A 300 8.95 -13.15 28.58
CA ILE A 300 10.07 -12.55 27.86
C ILE A 300 10.07 -13.14 26.45
N LEU A 301 10.18 -12.31 25.42
CA LEU A 301 10.32 -12.78 24.04
C LEU A 301 11.75 -13.23 23.76
N SER A 302 12.21 -14.25 24.47
CA SER A 302 13.55 -14.83 24.30
C SER A 302 13.46 -16.35 24.16
N GLY A 303 13.96 -16.87 23.05
CA GLY A 303 13.93 -18.29 22.72
C GLY A 303 14.43 -18.59 21.31
N GLU A 304 13.94 -19.69 20.74
CA GLU A 304 14.33 -20.16 19.41
C GLU A 304 14.07 -19.13 18.31
N ALA A 305 12.90 -18.48 18.35
CA ALA A 305 12.45 -17.62 17.28
C ALA A 305 12.99 -16.20 17.44
N VAL A 306 13.09 -15.65 18.64
CA VAL A 306 13.50 -14.25 18.86
C VAL A 306 14.30 -14.10 20.15
N GLN A 307 15.18 -13.11 20.20
CA GLN A 307 15.92 -12.71 21.40
C GLN A 307 15.59 -11.24 21.68
N GLU A 308 14.78 -10.98 22.71
CA GLU A 308 14.26 -9.64 23.03
C GLU A 308 15.38 -8.61 23.22
N THR A 309 16.46 -9.02 23.89
CA THR A 309 17.64 -8.19 24.16
C THR A 309 18.38 -7.75 22.91
N GLU A 310 18.21 -8.46 21.79
CA GLU A 310 18.82 -8.12 20.50
C GLU A 310 17.86 -7.33 19.62
N LEU A 311 16.59 -7.77 19.56
CA LEU A 311 15.58 -7.18 18.67
C LEU A 311 15.11 -5.81 19.16
N LEU A 312 14.87 -5.64 20.46
CA LEU A 312 14.31 -4.39 20.99
C LEU A 312 15.22 -3.17 20.76
N PRO A 313 16.54 -3.23 21.03
CA PRO A 313 17.44 -2.13 20.68
C PRO A 313 17.45 -1.82 19.18
N GLN A 314 17.35 -2.84 18.33
CA GLN A 314 17.28 -2.66 16.88
C GLN A 314 16.00 -1.92 16.47
N LEU A 315 14.83 -2.34 16.95
CA LEU A 315 13.55 -1.67 16.65
C LEU A 315 13.55 -0.21 17.11
N ILE A 316 14.12 0.07 18.29
CA ILE A 316 14.28 1.44 18.80
C ILE A 316 15.21 2.26 17.89
N SER A 317 16.34 1.70 17.46
CA SER A 317 17.29 2.36 16.55
C SER A 317 16.66 2.66 15.18
N ASP A 318 15.83 1.75 14.68
CA ASP A 318 15.15 1.86 13.40
C ASP A 318 13.89 2.76 13.48
N ASN A 319 13.57 3.26 14.68
CA ASN A 319 12.35 4.02 15.00
C ASN A 319 11.06 3.29 14.59
N ASP A 320 11.09 1.96 14.62
CA ASP A 320 9.94 1.11 14.34
C ASP A 320 9.08 0.94 15.60
N VAL A 321 8.27 1.98 15.85
CA VAL A 321 7.30 2.02 16.96
C VAL A 321 6.06 1.18 16.70
N SER A 322 5.93 0.51 15.55
CA SER A 322 4.74 -0.30 15.25
C SER A 322 4.65 -1.60 16.07
N GLU A 323 5.71 -1.91 16.83
CA GLU A 323 5.91 -3.13 17.63
C GLU A 323 6.28 -2.83 19.11
N LEU A 324 6.33 -1.56 19.52
CA LEU A 324 6.55 -1.13 20.92
C LEU A 324 5.23 -0.95 21.67
#